data_AF-A0A0R1KQ93-F1
#
_entry.id   AF-A0A0R1KQ93-F1
#
_cell.length_a   1.000
_cell.length_b   1.000
_cell.length_c   1.000
_cell.angle_alpha   90.00
_cell.angle_beta   90.00
_cell.angle_gamma   90.00
#
_symmetry.space_group_name_H-M   'P 1'
#
loop_
_entity.id
_entity.type
_entity.pdbx_description
1 polymer ?
#
loop_
_entity_poly.entity_id
_entity_poly.type
_entity_poly.pdbx_seq_one_letter_code
_entity_poly.pdbx_strand_id
1 'polypeptide(L)'
;MSKFIIGDQENKDDQLAQAIVNAKDGDVIELQPGTYFTSESPFICTVRQNLTFIGKSSNKDNIKLNCSFTIGAKNIIIFKNLTITFPADGENTLSAYDGAEVYTDNVCINRETSDNWDTIYGQNASFSFKNSQILTGMKTKAIGLSLDNSQIFADNTSIQFLFQRKSKAYLRNSIVTHEFKLRQHSETYFRNLTMVSYVVPHKNDLTVHSGSKFQGQDLVFTSNKPKLRIFKGDFEVNNTNPEPDQLHFKFDNSSKVSVDDKKPFNEDHQNIKKK
;
A
#
# COMPACT_ATOMS: atom_id res chain seq x y z
N MET A 1 1.09 5.80 29.96
CA MET A 1 0.52 4.68 29.20
C MET A 1 -0.77 4.27 29.89
N SER A 2 -1.86 4.84 29.42
CA SER A 2 -3.23 4.53 29.77
C SER A 2 -3.82 3.61 28.70
N LYS A 3 -4.85 2.85 29.08
CA LYS A 3 -5.66 2.06 28.16
C LYS A 3 -7.09 2.56 28.20
N PHE A 4 -7.62 2.98 27.05
CA PHE A 4 -9.02 3.32 26.86
C PHE A 4 -9.74 2.10 26.28
N ILE A 5 -10.89 1.71 26.84
CA ILE A 5 -11.73 0.63 26.31
C ILE A 5 -13.02 1.26 25.81
N ILE A 6 -13.32 1.12 24.53
CA ILE A 6 -14.45 1.78 23.87
C ILE A 6 -15.33 0.73 23.18
N GLY A 7 -16.66 0.90 23.24
CA GLY A 7 -17.61 0.13 22.41
C GLY A 7 -18.85 -0.42 23.12
N ASP A 8 -18.88 -0.46 24.46
CA ASP A 8 -19.99 -1.03 25.24
C ASP A 8 -21.12 -0.04 25.57
N GLN A 9 -21.12 1.17 24.99
CA GLN A 9 -22.05 2.25 25.31
C GLN A 9 -22.62 2.92 24.05
N GLU A 10 -23.81 3.52 24.16
CA GLU A 10 -24.48 4.20 23.03
C GLU A 10 -23.66 5.37 22.47
N ASN A 11 -22.95 6.11 23.33
CA ASN A 11 -22.10 7.24 22.94
C ASN A 11 -20.64 6.85 22.63
N LYS A 12 -20.39 5.61 22.19
CA LYS A 12 -19.04 5.11 21.90
C LYS A 12 -18.24 5.96 20.91
N ASP A 13 -18.91 6.62 19.97
CA ASP A 13 -18.26 7.48 18.98
C ASP A 13 -17.67 8.74 19.64
N ASP A 14 -18.43 9.38 20.54
CA ASP A 14 -17.95 10.51 21.34
C ASP A 14 -16.81 10.08 22.27
N GLN A 15 -16.92 8.90 22.88
CA GLN A 15 -15.86 8.36 23.73
C GLN A 15 -14.58 8.10 22.93
N LEU A 16 -14.68 7.56 21.72
CA LEU A 16 -13.54 7.33 20.85
C LEU A 16 -12.90 8.66 20.44
N ALA A 17 -13.70 9.62 19.97
CA ALA A 17 -13.20 10.95 19.61
C ALA A 17 -12.47 11.61 20.79
N GLN A 18 -13.07 11.56 21.99
CA GLN A 18 -12.47 12.13 23.19
C GLN A 18 -11.21 11.37 23.63
N ALA A 19 -11.18 10.04 23.50
CA ALA A 19 -10.00 9.23 23.80
C ALA A 19 -8.83 9.58 22.89
N ILE A 20 -9.08 9.79 21.59
CA ILE A 20 -8.06 10.23 20.63
C ILE A 20 -7.53 11.62 21.01
N VAL A 21 -8.42 12.56 21.31
CA VAL A 21 -8.04 13.95 21.68
C VAL A 21 -7.23 13.99 22.98
N ASN A 22 -7.61 13.18 23.97
CA ASN A 22 -6.98 13.16 25.29
C ASN A 22 -5.79 12.21 25.41
N ALA A 23 -5.51 11.43 24.37
CA ALA A 23 -4.42 10.47 24.38
C ALA A 23 -3.07 11.16 24.60
N LYS A 24 -2.22 10.48 25.38
CA LYS A 24 -0.80 10.83 25.54
C LYS A 24 0.06 9.83 24.80
N ASP A 25 1.32 10.18 24.61
CA ASP A 25 2.29 9.29 23.99
C ASP A 25 2.33 7.91 24.65
N GLY A 26 2.21 6.89 23.81
CA GLY A 26 2.23 5.48 24.18
C GLY A 26 0.89 4.94 24.67
N ASP A 27 -0.18 5.73 24.70
CA ASP A 27 -1.49 5.22 25.11
C ASP A 27 -2.07 4.20 24.10
N VAL A 28 -3.02 3.40 24.58
CA VAL A 28 -3.69 2.35 23.81
C VAL A 28 -5.19 2.55 23.84
N ILE A 29 -5.83 2.52 22.67
CA ILE A 29 -7.28 2.51 22.50
C ILE A 29 -7.69 1.11 22.05
N GLU A 30 -8.38 0.39 22.93
CA GLU A 30 -8.94 -0.93 22.65
C GLU A 30 -10.43 -0.80 22.28
N LEU A 31 -10.78 -1.35 21.12
CA LEU A 31 -12.11 -1.24 20.53
C LEU A 31 -12.84 -2.58 20.64
N GLN A 32 -14.01 -2.60 21.25
CA GLN A 32 -14.91 -3.75 21.18
C GLN A 32 -15.48 -3.90 19.75
N PRO A 33 -15.97 -5.09 19.36
CA PRO A 33 -16.67 -5.28 18.09
C PRO A 33 -17.76 -4.22 17.84
N GLY A 34 -17.78 -3.68 16.63
CA GLY A 34 -18.76 -2.69 16.19
C GLY A 34 -18.22 -1.76 15.11
N THR A 35 -19.14 -1.00 14.53
CA THR A 35 -18.83 0.14 13.65
C THR A 35 -18.76 1.41 14.49
N TYR A 36 -17.71 2.20 14.30
CA TYR A 36 -17.49 3.49 14.95
C TYR A 36 -17.55 4.59 13.91
N PHE A 37 -18.33 5.63 14.22
CA PHE A 37 -18.77 6.68 13.32
C PHE A 37 -19.63 6.14 12.16
N THR A 38 -20.59 6.92 11.68
CA THR A 38 -21.45 6.48 10.58
C THR A 38 -20.84 6.84 9.22
N SER A 39 -21.36 6.25 8.14
CA SER A 39 -20.96 6.62 6.78
C SER A 39 -21.32 8.05 6.41
N GLU A 40 -22.38 8.58 7.02
CA GLU A 40 -22.90 9.93 6.81
C GLU A 40 -22.15 10.97 7.66
N SER A 41 -21.47 10.53 8.72
CA SER A 41 -20.70 11.39 9.62
C SER A 41 -19.37 10.71 10.00
N PRO A 42 -18.47 10.46 9.01
CA PRO A 42 -17.17 9.87 9.29
C PRO A 42 -16.27 10.84 10.06
N PHE A 43 -15.34 10.30 10.84
CA PHE A 43 -14.46 11.11 11.67
C PHE A 43 -13.13 11.40 10.97
N ILE A 44 -12.80 12.69 10.85
CA ILE A 44 -11.50 13.13 10.33
C ILE A 44 -10.64 13.52 11.51
N CYS A 45 -9.46 12.93 11.63
CA CYS A 45 -8.58 13.22 12.76
C CYS A 45 -7.11 13.28 12.38
N THR A 46 -6.40 14.21 13.03
CA THR A 46 -4.94 14.26 13.00
C THR A 46 -4.41 13.69 14.30
N VAL A 47 -3.63 12.62 14.25
CA VAL A 47 -2.95 12.02 15.40
C VAL A 47 -1.57 12.66 15.52
N ARG A 48 -1.30 13.30 16.67
CA ARG A 48 -0.06 14.04 16.94
C ARG A 48 0.71 13.48 18.14
N GLN A 49 0.38 12.25 18.52
CA GLN A 49 0.97 11.51 19.62
C GLN A 49 1.29 10.10 19.15
N ASN A 50 2.17 9.42 19.87
CA ASN A 50 2.37 7.99 19.67
C ASN A 50 1.15 7.22 20.20
N LEU A 51 0.42 6.52 19.33
CA LEU A 51 -0.87 5.94 19.69
C LEU A 51 -1.05 4.53 19.10
N THR A 52 -1.69 3.64 19.87
CA THR A 52 -2.03 2.29 19.41
C THR A 52 -3.54 2.07 19.43
N PHE A 53 -4.10 1.56 18.34
CA PHE A 53 -5.48 1.08 18.24
C PHE A 53 -5.50 -0.44 18.10
N ILE A 54 -6.31 -1.12 18.92
CA ILE A 54 -6.44 -2.59 18.90
C ILE A 54 -7.92 -2.98 18.89
N GLY A 55 -8.36 -3.68 17.85
CA GLY A 55 -9.66 -4.33 17.84
C GLY A 55 -9.66 -5.62 18.67
N LYS A 56 -10.66 -5.80 19.54
CA LYS A 56 -10.82 -6.99 20.40
C LYS A 56 -11.55 -8.12 19.65
N SER A 57 -10.99 -8.52 18.51
CA SER A 57 -11.44 -9.63 17.67
C SER A 57 -10.25 -10.15 16.86
N SER A 58 -10.21 -11.42 16.51
CA SER A 58 -9.25 -11.93 15.52
C SER A 58 -9.70 -11.65 14.08
N ASN A 59 -11.01 -11.48 13.86
CA ASN A 59 -11.54 -11.02 12.59
C ASN A 59 -11.54 -9.48 12.58
N LYS A 60 -10.71 -8.90 11.72
CA LYS A 60 -10.58 -7.45 11.53
C LYS A 60 -11.89 -6.75 11.13
N ASP A 61 -12.77 -7.46 10.42
CA ASP A 61 -14.03 -6.90 9.93
C ASP A 61 -15.09 -6.73 11.02
N ASN A 62 -14.86 -7.28 12.22
CA ASN A 62 -15.72 -7.05 13.37
C ASN A 62 -15.54 -5.66 13.99
N ILE A 63 -14.46 -4.93 13.67
CA ILE A 63 -14.20 -3.56 14.14
C ILE A 63 -14.03 -2.67 12.91
N LYS A 64 -15.00 -1.82 12.63
CA LYS A 64 -14.96 -0.89 11.49
C LYS A 64 -14.88 0.55 11.98
N LEU A 65 -13.81 1.26 11.62
CA LEU A 65 -13.62 2.68 11.85
C LEU A 65 -13.94 3.43 10.55
N ASN A 66 -14.99 4.25 10.54
CA ASN A 66 -15.26 5.17 9.43
C ASN A 66 -14.47 6.47 9.68
N CYS A 67 -13.17 6.47 9.36
CA CYS A 67 -12.27 7.56 9.67
C CYS A 67 -11.26 7.89 8.55
N SER A 68 -10.88 9.16 8.49
CA SER A 68 -9.64 9.63 7.85
C SER A 68 -8.61 9.92 8.94
N PHE A 69 -7.44 9.27 8.86
CA PHE A 69 -6.34 9.48 9.79
C PHE A 69 -5.20 10.24 9.11
N THR A 70 -4.80 11.38 9.67
CA THR A 70 -3.54 12.05 9.32
C THR A 70 -2.54 11.89 10.46
N ILE A 71 -1.40 11.25 10.20
CA ILE A 71 -0.34 11.04 11.19
C ILE A 71 0.65 12.19 11.08
N GLY A 72 0.74 12.98 12.15
CA GLY A 72 1.63 14.13 12.23
C GLY A 72 3.10 13.73 12.29
N ALA A 73 3.98 14.67 11.95
CA ALA A 73 5.43 14.50 11.89
C ALA A 73 6.01 13.76 13.10
N LYS A 74 6.89 12.79 12.84
CA LYS A 74 7.65 12.00 13.84
C LYS A 74 6.80 11.27 14.88
N ASN A 75 5.52 11.02 14.60
CA ASN A 75 4.67 10.20 15.47
C ASN A 75 4.59 8.77 14.96
N ILE A 76 4.38 7.86 15.88
CA ILE A 76 4.19 6.44 15.63
C ILE A 76 2.73 6.09 15.84
N ILE A 77 2.09 5.48 14.84
CA ILE A 77 0.77 4.88 15.01
C ILE A 77 0.82 3.38 14.76
N ILE A 78 0.10 2.64 15.59
CA ILE A 78 -0.04 1.19 15.48
C ILE A 78 -1.53 0.84 15.37
N PHE A 79 -1.90 0.10 14.34
CA PHE A 79 -3.25 -0.45 14.16
C PHE A 79 -3.22 -1.97 14.18
N LYS A 80 -4.14 -2.60 14.93
CA LYS A 80 -4.24 -4.08 14.98
C LYS A 80 -5.69 -4.54 14.94
N ASN A 81 -5.95 -5.60 14.17
CA ASN A 81 -7.22 -6.32 14.15
C ASN A 81 -8.46 -5.43 13.90
N LEU A 82 -8.38 -4.54 12.91
CA LEU A 82 -9.48 -3.62 12.60
C LEU A 82 -9.52 -3.27 11.11
N THR A 83 -10.66 -2.75 10.68
CA THR A 83 -10.86 -2.20 9.35
C THR A 83 -11.04 -0.68 9.46
N ILE A 84 -10.25 0.07 8.69
CA ILE A 84 -10.38 1.52 8.53
C ILE A 84 -10.94 1.78 7.14
N THR A 85 -12.01 2.57 7.05
CA THR A 85 -12.52 3.07 5.79
C THR A 85 -12.79 4.56 5.90
N PHE A 86 -12.77 5.26 4.77
CA PHE A 86 -13.28 6.62 4.69
C PHE A 86 -14.35 6.70 3.60
N PRO A 87 -15.63 6.85 3.96
CA PRO A 87 -16.75 6.82 3.02
C PRO A 87 -17.12 8.21 2.46
N ALA A 88 -16.28 9.23 2.68
CA ALA A 88 -16.46 10.58 2.14
C ALA A 88 -15.34 10.98 1.16
N ASP A 89 -15.64 11.94 0.30
CA ASP A 89 -14.69 12.48 -0.67
C ASP A 89 -13.75 13.51 -0.02
N GLY A 90 -12.63 13.79 -0.69
CA GLY A 90 -11.77 14.93 -0.37
C GLY A 90 -10.57 14.64 0.52
N GLU A 91 -10.42 13.41 1.01
CA GLU A 91 -9.27 12.98 1.82
C GLU A 91 -8.84 11.53 1.54
N ASN A 92 -7.61 11.19 1.89
CA ASN A 92 -7.15 9.81 2.00
C ASN A 92 -7.81 9.10 3.21
N THR A 93 -7.87 7.76 3.21
CA THR A 93 -8.25 7.02 4.42
C THR A 93 -7.13 7.10 5.48
N LEU A 94 -5.88 7.11 5.03
CA LEU A 94 -4.71 7.31 5.88
C LEU A 94 -3.65 8.16 5.16
N SER A 95 -3.12 9.16 5.85
CA SER A 95 -1.97 9.92 5.39
C SER A 95 -0.89 10.00 6.48
N ALA A 96 0.38 9.93 6.10
CA ALA A 96 1.50 10.04 7.03
C ALA A 96 2.60 10.94 6.45
N TYR A 97 3.12 11.85 7.28
CA TYR A 97 4.06 12.89 6.85
C TYR A 97 5.30 12.96 7.75
N ASP A 98 6.42 13.38 7.18
CA ASP A 98 7.56 13.99 7.89
C ASP A 98 8.09 13.18 9.09
N GLY A 99 8.54 11.97 8.79
CA GLY A 99 9.11 11.03 9.75
C GLY A 99 8.07 10.25 10.54
N ALA A 100 6.78 10.37 10.21
CA ALA A 100 5.76 9.52 10.79
C ALA A 100 5.98 8.04 10.47
N GLU A 101 5.63 7.17 11.41
CA GLU A 101 5.75 5.72 11.28
C GLU A 101 4.39 5.05 11.49
N VAL A 102 3.99 4.19 10.56
CA VAL A 102 2.72 3.47 10.60
C VAL A 102 3.00 1.98 10.65
N TYR A 103 2.47 1.31 11.67
CA TYR A 103 2.56 -0.14 11.84
C TYR A 103 1.17 -0.77 11.80
N THR A 104 1.01 -1.85 11.05
CA THR A 104 -0.24 -2.62 11.05
C THR A 104 -0.01 -4.12 11.20
N ASP A 105 -0.93 -4.79 11.89
CA ASP A 105 -1.02 -6.26 11.91
C ASP A 105 -2.50 -6.68 11.83
N ASN A 106 -2.85 -7.45 10.80
CA ASN A 106 -4.23 -7.87 10.53
C ASN A 106 -5.20 -6.68 10.41
N VAL A 107 -4.89 -5.75 9.50
CA VAL A 107 -5.68 -4.53 9.27
C VAL A 107 -6.13 -4.45 7.82
N CYS A 108 -7.37 -4.00 7.61
CA CYS A 108 -7.84 -3.57 6.29
C CYS A 108 -7.90 -2.04 6.25
N ILE A 109 -7.31 -1.41 5.25
CA ILE A 109 -7.46 0.03 4.99
C ILE A 109 -8.11 0.15 3.62
N ASN A 110 -9.35 0.63 3.59
CA ASN A 110 -10.17 0.68 2.39
C ASN A 110 -10.57 2.12 2.05
N ARG A 111 -10.72 2.38 0.76
CA ARG A 111 -11.40 3.57 0.24
C ARG A 111 -12.73 3.16 -0.38
N GLU A 112 -13.84 3.74 0.07
CA GLU A 112 -15.18 3.40 -0.42
C GLU A 112 -15.76 4.46 -1.38
N THR A 113 -14.97 5.46 -1.77
CA THR A 113 -15.44 6.64 -2.51
C THR A 113 -15.04 6.70 -3.98
N SER A 114 -15.61 7.67 -4.70
CA SER A 114 -15.52 7.81 -6.16
C SER A 114 -14.64 8.99 -6.62
N ASP A 115 -13.94 9.65 -5.73
CA ASP A 115 -12.98 10.72 -6.05
C ASP A 115 -11.59 10.15 -6.43
N ASN A 116 -10.62 11.05 -6.65
CA ASN A 116 -9.29 10.68 -7.16
C ASN A 116 -8.20 10.65 -6.10
N TRP A 117 -8.58 10.62 -4.82
CA TRP A 117 -7.62 10.52 -3.73
C TRP A 117 -7.14 9.08 -3.58
N ASP A 118 -5.88 8.93 -3.18
CA ASP A 118 -5.29 7.62 -2.90
C ASP A 118 -5.93 7.02 -1.62
N THR A 119 -5.89 5.70 -1.42
CA THR A 119 -6.34 5.13 -0.13
C THR A 119 -5.36 5.54 0.97
N ILE A 120 -4.06 5.36 0.71
CA ILE A 120 -2.98 5.75 1.61
C ILE A 120 -1.97 6.65 0.86
N TYR A 121 -1.64 7.79 1.46
CA TYR A 121 -0.57 8.67 0.98
C TYR A 121 0.54 8.84 2.04
N GLY A 122 1.79 8.65 1.64
CA GLY A 122 2.96 8.81 2.50
C GLY A 122 3.99 9.77 1.91
N GLN A 123 4.42 10.75 2.70
CA GLN A 123 5.52 11.65 2.32
C GLN A 123 6.55 11.73 3.44
N ASN A 124 7.80 11.37 3.14
CA ASN A 124 8.87 11.28 4.14
C ASN A 124 8.51 10.34 5.32
N ALA A 125 7.73 9.28 5.08
CA ALA A 125 7.18 8.42 6.14
C ALA A 125 7.66 6.96 6.03
N SER A 126 7.47 6.19 7.11
CA SER A 126 7.76 4.75 7.14
C SER A 126 6.51 3.94 7.41
N PHE A 127 6.33 2.85 6.68
CA PHE A 127 5.20 1.95 6.81
C PHE A 127 5.68 0.51 7.04
N SER A 128 5.03 -0.22 7.93
CA SER A 128 5.25 -1.64 8.18
C SER A 128 3.91 -2.37 8.26
N PHE A 129 3.56 -3.07 7.18
CA PHE A 129 2.29 -3.78 7.05
C PHE A 129 2.49 -5.29 7.19
N LYS A 130 1.77 -5.91 8.13
CA LYS A 130 1.75 -7.37 8.30
C LYS A 130 0.33 -7.91 8.20
N ASN A 131 0.13 -9.01 7.48
CA ASN A 131 -1.18 -9.67 7.35
C ASN A 131 -2.30 -8.70 6.93
N SER A 132 -1.99 -7.67 6.14
CA SER A 132 -2.88 -6.51 5.94
C SER A 132 -3.40 -6.41 4.51
N GLN A 133 -4.45 -5.63 4.33
CA GLN A 133 -5.10 -5.40 3.04
C GLN A 133 -5.27 -3.90 2.82
N ILE A 134 -4.80 -3.41 1.68
CA ILE A 134 -4.96 -2.02 1.26
C ILE A 134 -5.80 -2.03 -0.02
N LEU A 135 -6.99 -1.47 0.06
CA LEU A 135 -8.04 -1.56 -0.95
C LEU A 135 -8.46 -0.16 -1.43
N THR A 136 -8.81 -0.07 -2.71
CA THR A 136 -9.31 1.14 -3.38
C THR A 136 -10.81 1.02 -3.72
N GLY A 137 -11.53 0.17 -2.98
CA GLY A 137 -12.95 -0.10 -3.20
C GLY A 137 -13.22 -0.64 -4.60
N MET A 138 -14.20 -0.05 -5.30
CA MET A 138 -14.56 -0.45 -6.67
C MET A 138 -13.65 0.15 -7.74
N LYS A 139 -12.76 1.08 -7.38
CA LYS A 139 -11.91 1.79 -8.35
C LYS A 139 -10.62 1.05 -8.59
N THR A 140 -10.49 0.50 -9.79
CA THR A 140 -9.27 -0.22 -10.23
C THR A 140 -8.13 0.71 -10.66
N LYS A 141 -8.37 2.02 -10.83
CA LYS A 141 -7.36 3.03 -11.21
C LYS A 141 -6.90 3.95 -10.08
N ALA A 142 -7.55 3.90 -8.92
CA ALA A 142 -7.09 4.63 -7.74
C ALA A 142 -5.82 3.94 -7.19
N ILE A 143 -4.93 4.71 -6.60
CA ILE A 143 -3.72 4.19 -5.96
C ILE A 143 -4.08 3.79 -4.54
N GLY A 144 -3.84 2.55 -4.15
CA GLY A 144 -4.06 2.11 -2.77
C GLY A 144 -2.95 2.59 -1.85
N LEU A 145 -1.70 2.56 -2.32
CA LEU A 145 -0.58 3.10 -1.58
C LEU A 145 0.36 3.93 -2.47
N SER A 146 0.47 5.20 -2.13
CA SER A 146 1.28 6.20 -2.82
C SER A 146 2.40 6.68 -1.90
N LEU A 147 3.64 6.40 -2.28
CA LEU A 147 4.83 6.69 -1.48
C LEU A 147 5.71 7.74 -2.15
N ASP A 148 5.99 8.83 -1.44
CA ASP A 148 6.93 9.87 -1.82
C ASP A 148 8.05 10.00 -0.79
N ASN A 149 9.30 9.79 -1.21
CA ASN A 149 10.46 9.79 -0.33
C ASN A 149 10.26 8.97 0.96
N SER A 150 9.62 7.81 0.84
CA SER A 150 9.13 7.01 1.97
C SER A 150 9.65 5.58 1.92
N GLN A 151 9.48 4.84 3.02
CA GLN A 151 9.88 3.44 3.13
C GLN A 151 8.69 2.54 3.49
N ILE A 152 8.64 1.35 2.90
CA ILE A 152 7.67 0.31 3.25
C ILE A 152 8.35 -1.04 3.51
N PHE A 153 7.90 -1.71 4.56
CA PHE A 153 8.04 -3.15 4.77
C PHE A 153 6.66 -3.78 4.71
N ALA A 154 6.48 -4.81 3.88
CA ALA A 154 5.21 -5.52 3.78
C ALA A 154 5.45 -7.04 3.85
N ASP A 155 4.73 -7.71 4.74
CA ASP A 155 4.79 -9.16 4.89
C ASP A 155 3.39 -9.75 4.93
N ASN A 156 3.09 -10.66 4.00
CA ASN A 156 1.75 -11.22 3.83
C ASN A 156 0.67 -10.12 3.67
N THR A 157 0.94 -9.14 2.81
CA THR A 157 0.08 -7.98 2.61
C THR A 157 -0.39 -7.89 1.15
N SER A 158 -1.66 -7.57 0.95
CA SER A 158 -2.25 -7.29 -0.36
C SER A 158 -2.44 -5.78 -0.55
N ILE A 159 -1.98 -5.24 -1.68
CA ILE A 159 -2.04 -3.81 -1.99
C ILE A 159 -2.66 -3.62 -3.37
N GLN A 160 -3.78 -2.92 -3.45
CA GLN A 160 -4.33 -2.50 -4.74
C GLN A 160 -3.57 -1.27 -5.22
N PHE A 161 -2.83 -1.41 -6.33
CA PHE A 161 -1.97 -0.38 -6.91
C PHE A 161 -0.94 0.22 -5.94
N LEU A 162 0.32 -0.22 -6.05
CA LEU A 162 1.46 0.36 -5.35
C LEU A 162 2.22 1.35 -6.23
N PHE A 163 2.33 2.59 -5.80
CA PHE A 163 3.09 3.64 -6.48
C PHE A 163 4.23 4.18 -5.61
N GLN A 164 5.43 4.24 -6.16
CA GLN A 164 6.63 4.71 -5.48
C GLN A 164 7.33 5.83 -6.26
N ARG A 165 7.69 6.89 -5.54
CA ARG A 165 8.56 7.97 -5.99
C ARG A 165 9.65 8.20 -4.95
N LYS A 166 10.93 8.13 -5.37
CA LYS A 166 12.09 8.26 -4.46
C LYS A 166 12.01 7.39 -3.20
N SER A 167 11.34 6.23 -3.30
CA SER A 167 10.91 5.45 -2.15
C SER A 167 11.52 4.06 -2.15
N LYS A 168 11.56 3.41 -0.99
CA LYS A 168 12.13 2.07 -0.82
C LYS A 168 11.08 1.07 -0.33
N ALA A 169 10.99 -0.09 -0.97
CA ALA A 169 10.08 -1.16 -0.57
C ALA A 169 10.81 -2.48 -0.32
N TYR A 170 10.36 -3.18 0.72
CA TYR A 170 10.71 -4.55 1.05
C TYR A 170 9.43 -5.37 1.15
N LEU A 171 9.22 -6.28 0.21
CA LEU A 171 7.97 -7.03 0.09
C LEU A 171 8.22 -8.53 0.28
N ARG A 172 7.50 -9.16 1.20
CA ARG A 172 7.56 -10.62 1.43
C ARG A 172 6.17 -11.22 1.37
N ASN A 173 6.00 -12.33 0.65
CA ASN A 173 4.72 -13.04 0.54
C ASN A 173 3.54 -12.12 0.20
N SER A 174 3.79 -11.09 -0.63
CA SER A 174 2.86 -9.99 -0.82
C SER A 174 2.18 -10.08 -2.17
N ILE A 175 1.02 -9.44 -2.27
CA ILE A 175 0.24 -9.35 -3.51
C ILE A 175 0.10 -7.89 -3.88
N VAL A 176 0.41 -7.53 -5.12
CA VAL A 176 0.06 -6.22 -5.68
C VAL A 176 -0.93 -6.45 -6.81
N THR A 177 -2.09 -5.81 -6.73
CA THR A 177 -3.10 -5.89 -7.78
C THR A 177 -3.10 -4.63 -8.64
N HIS A 178 -3.60 -4.75 -9.87
CA HIS A 178 -3.74 -3.68 -10.88
C HIS A 178 -2.43 -3.18 -11.49
N GLU A 179 -1.59 -2.48 -10.74
CA GLU A 179 -0.32 -1.91 -11.24
C GLU A 179 0.70 -1.77 -10.11
N PHE A 180 1.97 -2.02 -10.40
CA PHE A 180 3.08 -1.63 -9.55
C PHE A 180 4.02 -0.71 -10.32
N LYS A 181 4.31 0.47 -9.76
CA LYS A 181 5.04 1.51 -10.47
C LYS A 181 6.09 2.21 -9.62
N LEU A 182 7.33 2.16 -10.10
CA LEU A 182 8.51 2.76 -9.50
C LEU A 182 9.00 3.94 -10.34
N ARG A 183 9.28 5.08 -9.70
CA ARG A 183 9.83 6.28 -10.34
C ARG A 183 10.91 6.97 -9.51
N GLN A 184 11.75 7.73 -10.20
CA GLN A 184 12.72 8.65 -9.61
C GLN A 184 13.59 7.99 -8.54
N HIS A 185 14.42 7.03 -8.94
CA HIS A 185 15.34 6.32 -8.04
C HIS A 185 14.64 5.58 -6.88
N SER A 186 13.45 5.05 -7.14
CA SER A 186 12.81 4.15 -6.16
C SER A 186 13.46 2.77 -6.21
N GLU A 187 13.44 2.06 -5.10
CA GLU A 187 14.00 0.71 -4.98
C GLU A 187 12.95 -0.24 -4.42
N THR A 188 12.84 -1.42 -5.02
CA THR A 188 12.03 -2.52 -4.48
C THR A 188 12.86 -3.78 -4.40
N TYR A 189 12.81 -4.41 -3.22
CA TYR A 189 13.38 -5.71 -2.93
C TYR A 189 12.25 -6.65 -2.52
N PHE A 190 12.16 -7.85 -3.10
CA PHE A 190 11.07 -8.77 -2.75
C PHE A 190 11.45 -10.25 -2.69
N ARG A 191 10.62 -11.01 -1.97
CA ARG A 191 10.58 -12.48 -1.96
C ARG A 191 9.12 -12.93 -2.01
N ASN A 192 8.76 -13.78 -2.96
CA ASN A 192 7.38 -14.28 -3.15
C ASN A 192 6.39 -13.13 -3.37
N LEU A 193 6.46 -12.48 -4.52
CA LEU A 193 5.56 -11.38 -4.91
C LEU A 193 4.60 -11.86 -6.00
N THR A 194 3.30 -11.69 -5.77
CA THR A 194 2.29 -11.97 -6.80
C THR A 194 1.72 -10.67 -7.36
N MET A 195 1.73 -10.55 -8.67
CA MET A 195 1.16 -9.48 -9.46
C MET A 195 -0.17 -9.94 -10.06
N VAL A 196 -1.27 -9.32 -9.63
CA VAL A 196 -2.62 -9.69 -10.07
C VAL A 196 -3.23 -8.59 -10.93
N SER A 197 -3.41 -8.89 -12.20
CA SER A 197 -4.01 -7.96 -13.15
C SER A 197 -5.44 -8.36 -13.41
N TYR A 198 -6.40 -7.61 -12.87
CA TYR A 198 -7.80 -7.77 -13.24
C TYR A 198 -8.04 -7.23 -14.65
N VAL A 199 -9.11 -7.71 -15.30
CA VAL A 199 -9.52 -7.45 -16.71
C VAL A 199 -9.61 -5.96 -17.09
N VAL A 200 -9.52 -5.03 -16.13
CA VAL A 200 -9.48 -3.60 -16.42
C VAL A 200 -8.14 -3.25 -17.09
N PRO A 201 -8.15 -2.64 -18.30
CA PRO A 201 -6.94 -2.42 -19.08
C PRO A 201 -6.06 -1.33 -18.45
N HIS A 202 -5.18 -1.74 -17.55
CA HIS A 202 -3.95 -1.02 -17.30
C HIS A 202 -2.98 -1.29 -18.44
N LYS A 203 -2.16 -0.28 -18.77
CA LYS A 203 -1.23 -0.39 -19.90
C LYS A 203 -0.12 -1.40 -19.60
N ASN A 204 0.36 -1.42 -18.36
CA ASN A 204 1.39 -2.32 -17.87
C ASN A 204 1.04 -2.77 -16.46
N ASP A 205 1.46 -3.97 -16.09
CA ASP A 205 1.29 -4.54 -14.75
C ASP A 205 2.41 -4.07 -13.82
N LEU A 206 3.62 -3.92 -14.38
CA LEU A 206 4.79 -3.43 -13.68
C LEU A 206 5.54 -2.39 -14.53
N THR A 207 5.87 -1.26 -13.89
CA THR A 207 6.60 -0.16 -14.51
C THR A 207 7.80 0.23 -13.64
N VAL A 208 9.02 0.18 -14.18
CA VAL A 208 10.26 0.57 -13.49
C VAL A 208 10.95 1.69 -14.27
N HIS A 209 10.95 2.90 -13.73
CA HIS A 209 11.35 4.10 -14.47
C HIS A 209 12.36 4.97 -13.74
N SER A 210 13.14 5.75 -14.50
CA SER A 210 13.88 6.93 -14.00
C SER A 210 14.88 6.60 -12.88
N GLY A 211 15.84 5.73 -13.18
CA GLY A 211 16.90 5.28 -12.28
C GLY A 211 16.42 4.38 -11.15
N SER A 212 15.18 3.86 -11.23
CA SER A 212 14.62 2.98 -10.21
C SER A 212 15.09 1.54 -10.39
N LYS A 213 15.08 0.77 -9.28
CA LYS A 213 15.51 -0.62 -9.20
C LYS A 213 14.38 -1.52 -8.71
N PHE A 214 14.19 -2.65 -9.37
CA PHE A 214 13.26 -3.70 -8.97
C PHE A 214 14.00 -5.04 -8.96
N GLN A 215 14.20 -5.62 -7.77
CA GLN A 215 14.97 -6.84 -7.58
C GLN A 215 14.27 -7.82 -6.64
N GLY A 216 14.35 -9.11 -6.94
CA GLY A 216 13.84 -10.12 -6.00
C GLY A 216 13.77 -11.52 -6.58
N GLN A 217 13.11 -12.41 -5.84
CA GLN A 217 12.98 -13.82 -6.18
C GLN A 217 11.55 -14.31 -5.97
N ASP A 218 11.08 -15.20 -6.84
CA ASP A 218 9.73 -15.79 -6.88
C ASP A 218 8.67 -14.73 -7.22
N LEU A 219 8.68 -14.26 -8.47
CA LEU A 219 7.71 -13.29 -9.00
C LEU A 219 6.63 -14.02 -9.81
N VAL A 220 5.38 -13.94 -9.34
CA VAL A 220 4.24 -14.57 -9.99
C VAL A 220 3.38 -13.50 -10.66
N PHE A 221 2.97 -13.69 -11.91
CA PHE A 221 1.90 -12.94 -12.55
C PHE A 221 0.71 -13.86 -12.78
N THR A 222 -0.49 -13.40 -12.46
CA THR A 222 -1.73 -14.14 -12.75
C THR A 222 -2.32 -13.79 -14.12
N SER A 223 -1.79 -12.76 -14.78
CA SER A 223 -2.22 -12.36 -16.12
C SER A 223 -1.69 -13.35 -17.17
N ASN A 224 -2.52 -13.70 -18.15
CA ASN A 224 -2.09 -14.52 -19.29
C ASN A 224 -1.11 -13.78 -20.22
N LYS A 225 -1.02 -12.45 -20.12
CA LYS A 225 -0.13 -11.59 -20.92
C LYS A 225 0.44 -10.47 -20.05
N PRO A 226 1.34 -10.79 -19.11
CA PRO A 226 1.90 -9.80 -18.20
C PRO A 226 2.80 -8.83 -18.98
N LYS A 227 2.54 -7.53 -18.82
CA LYS A 227 3.22 -6.43 -19.51
C LYS A 227 4.13 -5.68 -18.55
N LEU A 228 5.40 -5.65 -18.88
CA LEU A 228 6.44 -5.03 -18.07
C LEU A 228 7.11 -3.91 -18.86
N ARG A 229 7.23 -2.72 -18.26
CA ARG A 229 7.89 -1.57 -18.88
C ARG A 229 9.06 -1.08 -18.04
N ILE A 230 10.28 -1.19 -18.58
CA ILE A 230 11.52 -0.80 -17.89
C ILE A 230 12.22 0.31 -18.68
N PHE A 231 12.19 1.56 -18.18
CA PHE A 231 12.72 2.72 -18.89
C PHE A 231 13.74 3.49 -18.05
N LYS A 232 14.99 3.51 -18.47
CA LYS A 232 16.13 4.01 -17.67
C LYS A 232 16.13 3.37 -16.27
N GLY A 233 15.92 2.06 -16.15
CA GLY A 233 15.77 1.40 -14.85
C GLY A 233 16.46 0.04 -14.81
N ASP A 234 16.60 -0.48 -13.59
CA ASP A 234 17.23 -1.77 -13.32
C ASP A 234 16.17 -2.78 -12.86
N PHE A 235 16.07 -3.91 -13.58
CA PHE A 235 15.15 -5.00 -13.30
C PHE A 235 15.93 -6.31 -13.25
N GLU A 236 15.89 -6.99 -12.11
CA GLU A 236 16.66 -8.22 -11.87
C GLU A 236 15.82 -9.19 -11.03
N VAL A 237 15.27 -10.22 -11.67
CA VAL A 237 14.36 -11.16 -11.00
C VAL A 237 14.76 -12.59 -11.29
N ASN A 238 14.70 -13.42 -10.26
CA ASN A 238 14.89 -14.87 -10.39
C ASN A 238 13.59 -15.60 -10.05
N ASN A 239 13.35 -16.72 -10.73
CA ASN A 239 12.19 -17.57 -10.63
C ASN A 239 10.88 -16.81 -10.91
N THR A 240 10.51 -16.68 -12.17
CA THR A 240 9.22 -16.10 -12.57
C THR A 240 8.19 -17.17 -12.92
N ASN A 241 6.93 -16.89 -12.64
CA ASN A 241 5.79 -17.65 -13.16
C ASN A 241 4.77 -16.65 -13.72
N PRO A 242 4.44 -16.63 -15.02
CA PRO A 242 4.86 -17.59 -16.03
C PRO A 242 6.36 -17.51 -16.37
N GLU A 243 6.81 -18.46 -17.18
CA GLU A 243 8.19 -18.54 -17.66
C GLU A 243 8.60 -17.25 -18.42
N PRO A 244 9.90 -16.90 -18.46
CA PRO A 244 10.35 -15.61 -18.97
C PRO A 244 9.95 -15.26 -20.41
N ASP A 245 9.71 -16.25 -21.27
CA ASP A 245 9.30 -16.10 -22.67
C ASP A 245 7.82 -15.72 -22.83
N GLN A 246 7.01 -15.89 -21.79
CA GLN A 246 5.61 -15.47 -21.73
C GLN A 246 5.44 -14.05 -21.17
N LEU A 247 6.55 -13.41 -20.76
CA LEU A 247 6.56 -12.05 -20.24
C LEU A 247 6.74 -11.02 -21.36
N HIS A 248 5.84 -10.04 -21.44
CA HIS A 248 5.87 -9.01 -22.49
C HIS A 248 6.66 -7.78 -22.02
N PHE A 249 7.98 -7.82 -22.22
CA PHE A 249 8.89 -6.75 -21.83
C PHE A 249 9.03 -5.65 -22.89
N LYS A 250 9.03 -4.39 -22.44
CA LYS A 250 9.47 -3.22 -23.23
C LYS A 250 10.50 -2.44 -22.45
N PHE A 251 11.71 -2.35 -22.99
CA PHE A 251 12.79 -1.61 -22.34
C PHE A 251 13.70 -0.86 -23.31
N ASP A 252 14.28 0.25 -22.84
CA ASP A 252 15.24 1.03 -23.61
C ASP A 252 16.68 0.51 -23.48
N ASN A 253 17.60 1.05 -24.27
CA ASN A 253 19.01 0.61 -24.29
C ASN A 253 19.79 0.98 -23.02
N SER A 254 19.27 1.89 -22.19
CA SER A 254 19.90 2.30 -20.93
C SER A 254 19.42 1.49 -19.72
N SER A 255 18.33 0.74 -19.87
CA SER A 255 17.83 -0.17 -18.85
C SER A 255 18.68 -1.44 -18.74
N LYS A 256 18.87 -1.92 -17.51
CA LYS A 256 19.43 -3.25 -17.24
C LYS A 256 18.28 -4.18 -16.89
N VAL A 257 18.10 -5.24 -17.68
CA VAL A 257 16.99 -6.18 -17.50
C VAL A 257 17.53 -7.60 -17.54
N SER A 258 17.29 -8.34 -16.45
CA SER A 258 17.65 -9.75 -16.30
C SER A 258 16.51 -10.53 -15.65
N VAL A 259 16.18 -11.68 -16.23
CA VAL A 259 15.30 -12.71 -15.65
C VAL A 259 16.07 -14.02 -15.66
N ASP A 260 16.23 -14.68 -14.51
CA ASP A 260 17.00 -15.92 -14.37
C ASP A 260 18.39 -15.82 -15.02
N ASP A 261 19.11 -14.73 -14.67
CA ASP A 261 20.45 -14.38 -15.18
C ASP A 261 20.54 -14.21 -16.72
N LYS A 262 19.40 -14.10 -17.41
CA LYS A 262 19.33 -13.92 -18.86
C LYS A 262 18.59 -12.64 -19.22
N LYS A 263 19.02 -12.00 -20.31
CA LYS A 263 18.30 -10.86 -20.87
C LYS A 263 17.04 -11.35 -21.60
N PRO A 264 15.83 -10.91 -21.22
CA PRO A 264 14.60 -11.32 -21.89
C PRO A 264 14.45 -10.65 -23.27
N PHE A 265 13.49 -11.14 -24.07
CA PHE A 265 13.15 -10.54 -25.36
C PHE A 265 12.58 -9.12 -25.16
N ASN A 266 12.98 -8.18 -26.03
CA ASN A 266 12.49 -6.80 -26.00
C ASN A 266 11.46 -6.56 -27.11
N GLU A 267 10.22 -6.28 -26.75
CA GLU A 267 9.16 -5.96 -27.70
C GLU A 267 9.16 -4.48 -28.14
N ASP A 268 10.10 -3.67 -27.65
CA ASP A 268 10.20 -2.27 -28.05
C ASP A 268 10.86 -2.13 -29.43
N HIS A 269 10.04 -2.16 -30.48
CA HIS A 269 10.46 -2.04 -31.88
C HIS A 269 11.05 -0.66 -32.25
N GLN A 270 11.04 0.32 -31.34
CA GLN A 270 11.66 1.63 -31.58
C GLN A 270 13.20 1.61 -31.56
N ASN A 271 13.82 0.48 -31.15
CA ASN A 271 15.29 0.30 -31.16
C ASN A 271 15.82 -0.56 -32.31
N ILE A 272 14.99 -0.93 -33.29
CA ILE A 272 15.49 -1.51 -34.54
C ILE A 272 16.12 -0.36 -35.34
N LYS A 273 17.43 -0.13 -35.16
CA LYS A 273 18.21 0.60 -36.15
C LYS A 273 17.93 -0.08 -37.49
N LYS A 274 17.26 0.62 -38.41
CA LYS A 274 17.28 0.26 -39.82
C LYS A 274 18.76 0.16 -40.19
N LYS A 275 19.22 -1.07 -40.44
CA LYS A 275 20.52 -1.30 -41.07
C LYS A 275 20.51 -0.71 -42.46
#